data_AF-A0A9E1Q8V2-F1
#
_entry.id   AF-A0A9E1Q8V2-F1
#
_cell.length_a   1.000
_cell.length_b   1.000
_cell.length_c   1.000
_cell.angle_alpha   90.00
_cell.angle_beta   90.00
_cell.angle_gamma   90.00
#
_symmetry.space_group_name_H-M   'P 1'
#
loop_
_entity.id
_entity.type
_entity.pdbx_description
1 polymer ?
#
loop_
_entity_poly.entity_id
_entity_poly.type
_entity_poly.pdbx_seq_one_letter_code
_entity_poly.pdbx_strand_id
1 'polypeptide(L)'
;KYILLAAIVVSLSNCVDGTDSGRISTDLINISATANSSDNAPKETGPILEMDNISFNFGTIAAGKRVNHLFKFMNSGDSPLLLANVHATCGCTVAKSWPKDPIKPGQGGEIAVEFDSSNRTGHQDKAIHITSNSRPATLVLKLTGDVIGPDFELSDITAN
;
A
#
# COMPACT_ATOMS: atom_id res chain seq x y z
N LYS A 1 -47.28 4.21 -51.16
CA LYS A 1 -48.19 3.39 -52.01
C LYS A 1 -47.28 2.60 -52.95
N TYR A 2 -47.37 1.26 -52.86
CA TYR A 2 -46.43 0.18 -53.24
C TYR A 2 -45.79 0.21 -54.64
N ILE A 3 -44.56 -0.35 -54.74
CA ILE A 3 -43.92 -1.13 -55.84
C ILE A 3 -42.59 -1.65 -55.19
N LEU A 4 -42.33 -2.94 -54.86
CA LEU A 4 -42.42 -4.24 -55.53
C LEU A 4 -41.28 -4.48 -56.55
N LEU A 5 -40.18 -5.11 -56.10
CA LEU A 5 -39.11 -5.76 -56.89
C LEU A 5 -38.50 -6.83 -55.96
N ALA A 6 -38.91 -8.09 -56.05
CA ALA A 6 -38.47 -9.13 -56.98
C ALA A 6 -37.18 -9.85 -56.51
N ALA A 7 -37.32 -11.16 -56.41
CA ALA A 7 -36.43 -12.16 -55.84
C ALA A 7 -35.11 -12.36 -56.62
N ILE A 8 -34.16 -13.11 -56.04
CA ILE A 8 -33.60 -14.35 -56.61
C ILE A 8 -32.70 -15.00 -55.55
N VAL A 9 -33.01 -16.26 -55.24
CA VAL A 9 -32.19 -17.19 -54.45
C VAL A 9 -31.35 -17.99 -55.43
N VAL A 10 -30.02 -18.00 -55.28
CA VAL A 10 -29.12 -18.94 -55.96
C VAL A 10 -28.06 -19.41 -54.96
N SER A 11 -28.11 -20.70 -54.66
CA SER A 11 -27.14 -21.44 -53.85
C SER A 11 -26.13 -22.12 -54.75
N LEU A 12 -24.82 -21.97 -54.48
CA LEU A 12 -23.80 -22.94 -54.87
C LEU A 12 -22.69 -22.99 -53.79
N SER A 13 -22.47 -24.20 -53.28
CA SER A 13 -21.47 -24.56 -52.28
C SER A 13 -20.07 -24.60 -52.87
N ASN A 14 -19.07 -24.18 -52.08
CA ASN A 14 -17.72 -24.73 -52.13
C ASN A 14 -17.13 -24.72 -50.71
N CYS A 15 -16.92 -25.92 -50.17
CA CYS A 15 -16.18 -26.17 -48.94
C CYS A 15 -14.71 -26.47 -49.29
N VAL A 16 -13.79 -25.70 -48.71
CA VAL A 16 -12.33 -25.91 -48.56
C VAL A 16 -11.95 -24.90 -47.46
N ASP A 17 -11.22 -25.16 -46.39
CA ASP A 17 -10.26 -26.19 -45.96
C ASP A 17 -10.37 -26.20 -44.42
N GLY A 18 -10.17 -27.32 -43.73
CA GLY A 18 -8.89 -27.51 -43.06
C GLY A 18 -9.07 -27.48 -41.53
N THR A 19 -9.01 -28.67 -40.93
CA THR A 19 -8.74 -28.93 -39.52
C THR A 19 -7.53 -28.13 -39.01
N ASP A 20 -7.65 -27.42 -37.88
CA ASP A 20 -6.76 -27.67 -36.74
C ASP A 20 -7.37 -27.18 -35.41
N SER A 21 -7.04 -27.93 -34.37
CA SER A 21 -7.60 -27.86 -33.02
C SER A 21 -7.07 -26.66 -32.22
N GLY A 22 -7.91 -26.14 -31.33
CA GLY A 22 -7.42 -25.53 -30.10
C GLY A 22 -7.58 -24.03 -29.95
N ARG A 23 -8.83 -23.52 -29.95
CA ARG A 23 -9.20 -22.32 -29.17
C ARG A 23 -10.61 -22.50 -28.63
N ILE A 24 -10.75 -22.74 -27.33
CA ILE A 24 -12.04 -22.61 -26.65
C ILE A 24 -12.36 -21.11 -26.64
N SER A 25 -13.35 -20.70 -27.44
CA SER A 25 -13.87 -19.32 -27.40
C SER A 25 -14.51 -19.07 -26.05
N THR A 26 -14.19 -17.92 -25.45
CA THR A 26 -14.63 -17.47 -24.12
C THR A 26 -16.11 -17.08 -24.04
N ASP A 27 -16.92 -17.40 -25.05
CA ASP A 27 -18.31 -16.95 -25.18
C ASP A 27 -19.34 -17.79 -24.39
N LEU A 28 -18.89 -18.56 -23.39
CA LEU A 28 -19.77 -19.35 -22.52
C LEU A 28 -19.73 -18.93 -21.05
N ILE A 29 -19.06 -17.84 -20.68
CA ILE A 29 -19.17 -17.28 -19.32
C ILE A 29 -20.24 -16.18 -19.32
N ASN A 30 -21.51 -16.59 -19.38
CA ASN A 30 -22.63 -15.70 -19.11
C ASN A 30 -22.94 -15.71 -17.59
N ILE A 31 -22.26 -14.86 -16.83
CA ILE A 31 -22.67 -14.54 -15.44
C ILE A 31 -23.67 -13.39 -15.52
N SER A 32 -24.92 -13.73 -15.82
CA SER A 32 -26.04 -12.78 -15.73
C SER A 32 -26.37 -12.50 -14.26
N ALA A 33 -25.56 -11.65 -13.62
CA ALA A 33 -25.94 -10.86 -12.46
C ALA A 33 -24.91 -9.73 -12.28
N THR A 34 -25.14 -8.62 -12.97
CA THR A 34 -24.90 -7.22 -12.52
C THR A 34 -24.75 -6.34 -13.77
N ALA A 35 -25.87 -6.13 -14.47
CA ALA A 35 -26.04 -4.98 -15.34
C ALA A 35 -26.92 -3.99 -14.57
N ASN A 36 -26.28 -3.03 -13.90
CA ASN A 36 -26.82 -1.70 -13.64
C ASN A 36 -25.63 -0.82 -13.22
N SER A 37 -25.15 -0.04 -14.18
CA SER A 37 -24.30 1.11 -13.93
C SER A 37 -25.08 2.09 -13.05
N SER A 38 -24.76 2.11 -11.76
CA SER A 38 -25.09 3.20 -10.84
C SER A 38 -23.82 3.47 -10.06
N ASP A 39 -23.38 4.72 -10.09
CA ASP A 39 -22.22 5.27 -9.40
C ASP A 39 -22.19 4.88 -7.92
N ASN A 40 -21.50 3.79 -7.57
CA ASN A 40 -21.04 3.49 -6.22
C ASN A 40 -19.98 2.40 -6.32
N ALA A 41 -18.70 2.79 -6.45
CA ALA A 41 -17.64 1.94 -5.93
C ALA A 41 -18.01 1.56 -4.49
N PRO A 42 -17.84 0.31 -4.04
CA PRO A 42 -18.07 -0.04 -2.64
C PRO A 42 -17.28 0.94 -1.78
N LYS A 43 -17.98 1.80 -1.04
CA LYS A 43 -17.33 2.63 -0.02
C LYS A 43 -16.73 1.62 0.96
N GLU A 44 -15.40 1.54 1.02
CA GLU A 44 -14.70 0.70 1.99
C GLU A 44 -15.14 1.17 3.39
N THR A 45 -16.14 0.50 3.96
CA THR A 45 -16.64 0.73 5.31
C THR A 45 -15.74 0.01 6.29
N GLY A 46 -15.39 0.65 7.40
CA GLY A 46 -14.46 0.14 8.40
C GLY A 46 -13.47 1.18 8.89
N PRO A 47 -12.52 0.77 9.75
CA PRO A 47 -11.45 1.65 10.21
C PRO A 47 -10.42 1.88 9.10
N ILE A 48 -9.98 3.13 8.94
CA ILE A 48 -8.94 3.51 7.97
C ILE A 48 -7.83 4.20 8.76
N LEU A 49 -6.64 3.61 8.76
CA LEU A 49 -5.45 4.24 9.35
C LEU A 49 -4.82 5.17 8.30
N GLU A 50 -4.89 6.47 8.56
CA GLU A 50 -4.27 7.50 7.74
C GLU A 50 -3.09 8.11 8.50
N MET A 51 -1.90 8.08 7.91
CA MET A 51 -0.69 8.64 8.50
C MET A 51 -0.45 10.05 7.94
N ASP A 52 -0.04 11.00 8.79
CA ASP A 52 0.38 12.33 8.34
C ASP A 52 1.61 12.22 7.43
N ASN A 53 2.56 11.37 7.83
CA ASN A 53 3.74 11.01 7.07
C ASN A 53 4.10 9.56 7.34
N ILE A 54 4.52 8.85 6.29
CA ILE A 54 5.00 7.46 6.40
C ILE A 54 6.53 7.38 6.41
N SER A 55 7.23 8.48 6.19
CA SER A 55 8.68 8.54 6.15
C SER A 55 9.20 9.69 7.01
N PHE A 56 10.31 9.45 7.71
CA PHE A 56 11.05 10.48 8.40
C PHE A 56 12.54 10.33 8.07
N ASN A 57 13.14 11.39 7.55
CA ASN A 57 14.58 11.46 7.35
C ASN A 57 15.20 12.30 8.47
N PHE A 58 16.08 11.69 9.27
CA PHE A 58 16.74 12.38 10.39
C PHE A 58 18.02 13.13 9.98
N GLY A 59 18.35 13.12 8.70
CA GLY A 59 19.55 13.73 8.14
C GLY A 59 20.79 12.98 8.55
N THR A 60 21.87 13.72 8.76
CA THR A 60 23.17 13.18 9.14
C THR A 60 23.42 13.39 10.63
N ILE A 61 23.78 12.32 11.33
CA ILE A 61 24.11 12.33 12.76
C ILE A 61 25.44 11.65 13.03
N ALA A 62 26.08 11.96 14.16
CA ALA A 62 27.21 11.17 14.65
C ALA A 62 26.72 9.87 15.30
N ALA A 63 27.52 8.80 15.22
CA ALA A 63 27.30 7.55 15.95
C ALA A 63 27.17 7.80 17.47
N GLY A 64 26.38 6.98 18.17
CA GLY A 64 26.11 7.16 19.61
C GLY A 64 24.98 8.13 19.93
N LYS A 65 24.31 8.71 18.93
CA LYS A 65 23.14 9.56 19.13
C LYS A 65 21.83 8.76 19.12
N ARG A 66 20.84 9.29 19.83
CA ARG A 66 19.45 8.83 19.75
C ARG A 66 18.61 9.83 19.00
N VAL A 67 17.82 9.34 18.05
CA VAL A 67 16.86 10.12 17.28
C VAL A 67 15.47 9.73 17.74
N ASN A 68 14.66 10.72 18.11
CA ASN A 68 13.27 10.53 18.49
C ASN A 68 12.36 11.17 17.43
N HIS A 69 11.30 10.46 17.06
CA HIS A 69 10.30 10.99 16.14
C HIS A 69 8.88 10.56 16.54
N LEU A 70 7.91 11.43 16.27
CA LEU A 70 6.49 11.21 16.50
C LEU A 70 5.78 11.11 15.16
N PHE A 71 5.33 9.92 14.80
CA PHE A 71 4.47 9.73 13.64
C PHE A 71 3.02 9.97 14.05
N LYS A 72 2.41 10.98 13.47
CA LYS A 72 1.00 11.33 13.68
C LYS A 72 0.11 10.56 12.72
N PHE A 73 -1.06 10.18 13.20
CA PHE A 73 -2.05 9.47 12.40
C PHE A 73 -3.47 9.83 12.83
N MET A 74 -4.44 9.49 11.98
CA MET A 74 -5.87 9.65 12.21
C MET A 74 -6.63 8.42 11.72
N ASN A 75 -7.76 8.13 12.38
CA ASN A 75 -8.76 7.20 11.86
C ASN A 75 -9.74 7.95 10.93
N SER A 76 -9.54 7.89 9.61
CA SER A 76 -10.46 8.49 8.63
C SER A 76 -11.60 7.55 8.19
N GLY A 77 -11.71 6.40 8.84
CA GLY A 77 -12.78 5.44 8.63
C GLY A 77 -14.06 5.78 9.41
N ASP A 78 -15.03 4.86 9.36
CA ASP A 78 -16.33 5.00 10.04
C ASP A 78 -16.52 4.03 11.23
N SER A 79 -15.50 3.24 11.54
CA SER A 79 -15.47 2.30 12.66
C SER A 79 -14.21 2.49 13.53
N PRO A 80 -14.20 2.05 14.80
CA PRO A 80 -13.03 2.20 15.67
C PRO A 80 -11.78 1.47 15.13
N LEU A 81 -10.66 2.19 15.09
CA LEU A 81 -9.34 1.71 14.67
C LEU A 81 -8.59 1.19 15.90
N LEU A 82 -7.92 0.05 15.79
CA LEU A 82 -7.08 -0.52 16.83
C LEU A 82 -5.70 -0.85 16.26
N LEU A 83 -4.64 -0.32 16.89
CA LEU A 83 -3.26 -0.67 16.58
C LEU A 83 -2.83 -1.88 17.43
N ALA A 84 -2.93 -3.07 16.85
CA ALA A 84 -2.61 -4.33 17.52
C ALA A 84 -1.12 -4.42 17.89
N ASN A 85 -0.23 -3.98 17.00
CA ASN A 85 1.20 -4.04 17.23
C ASN A 85 1.95 -2.95 16.46
N VAL A 86 3.03 -2.45 17.05
CA VAL A 86 4.01 -1.59 16.37
C VAL A 86 5.40 -2.11 16.73
N HIS A 87 6.17 -2.52 15.73
CA HIS A 87 7.51 -3.07 15.93
C HIS A 87 8.45 -2.69 14.80
N ALA A 88 9.75 -2.57 15.09
CA ALA A 88 10.77 -2.47 14.07
C ALA A 88 11.43 -3.84 13.83
N THR A 89 11.99 -4.02 12.64
CA THR A 89 12.69 -5.27 12.27
C THR A 89 14.05 -5.44 12.94
N CYS A 90 14.64 -4.35 13.43
CA CYS A 90 15.99 -4.34 14.00
C CYS A 90 16.00 -3.71 15.40
N GLY A 91 16.81 -4.27 16.31
CA GLY A 91 16.83 -3.85 17.72
C GLY A 91 17.35 -2.44 17.98
N CYS A 92 17.86 -1.71 16.98
CA CYS A 92 18.27 -0.32 17.12
C CYS A 92 17.12 0.68 16.93
N THR A 93 15.94 0.23 16.54
CA THR A 93 14.76 1.09 16.39
C THR A 93 13.63 0.51 17.24
N VAL A 94 13.01 1.33 18.09
CA VAL A 94 12.01 0.87 19.06
C VAL A 94 10.82 1.82 19.04
N ALA A 95 9.62 1.26 18.91
CA ALA A 95 8.39 1.98 19.21
C ALA A 95 8.25 2.12 20.73
N LYS A 96 8.37 3.35 21.24
CA LYS A 96 8.33 3.66 22.67
C LYS A 96 6.91 3.70 23.21
N SER A 97 5.99 4.31 22.46
CA SER A 97 4.59 4.43 22.86
C SER A 97 3.68 4.56 21.65
N TRP A 98 2.47 4.04 21.79
CA TRP A 98 1.36 4.20 20.87
C TRP A 98 0.04 3.90 21.60
N PRO A 99 -1.11 4.41 21.14
CA PRO A 99 -2.40 4.12 21.74
C PRO A 99 -2.74 2.63 21.70
N LYS A 100 -3.21 2.08 22.83
CA LYS A 100 -3.65 0.68 22.96
C LYS A 100 -5.16 0.53 22.94
N ASP A 101 -5.87 1.63 23.20
CA ASP A 101 -7.32 1.68 23.16
C ASP A 101 -7.81 1.96 21.74
N PRO A 102 -9.05 1.56 21.40
CA PRO A 102 -9.66 1.87 20.11
C PRO A 102 -9.77 3.39 19.86
N ILE A 103 -9.30 3.84 18.70
CA ILE A 103 -9.38 5.23 18.22
C ILE A 103 -10.68 5.41 17.44
N LYS A 104 -11.54 6.34 17.87
CA LYS A 104 -12.83 6.61 17.21
C LYS A 104 -12.65 7.25 15.82
N PRO A 105 -13.65 7.14 14.93
CA PRO A 105 -13.69 7.88 13.68
C PRO A 105 -13.38 9.38 13.86
N GLY A 106 -12.52 9.92 13.01
CA GLY A 106 -12.08 11.32 13.04
C GLY A 106 -11.11 11.68 14.17
N GLN A 107 -10.73 10.72 15.01
CA GLN A 107 -9.72 10.92 16.05
C GLN A 107 -8.36 10.39 15.60
N GLY A 108 -7.30 10.97 16.17
CA GLY A 108 -5.93 10.59 15.87
C GLY A 108 -5.08 10.34 17.10
N GLY A 109 -3.83 10.02 16.86
CA GLY A 109 -2.84 9.74 17.88
C GLY A 109 -1.42 9.85 17.35
N GLU A 110 -0.47 9.47 18.19
CA GLU A 110 0.95 9.54 17.90
C GLU A 110 1.62 8.20 18.19
N ILE A 111 2.58 7.84 17.34
CA ILE A 111 3.47 6.70 17.52
C ILE A 111 4.87 7.25 17.75
N ALA A 112 5.37 7.10 18.97
CA ALA A 112 6.72 7.53 19.33
C ALA A 112 7.74 6.45 18.97
N VAL A 113 8.72 6.81 18.15
CA VAL A 113 9.81 5.93 17.72
C VAL A 113 11.14 6.53 18.14
N GLU A 114 12.02 5.68 18.66
CA GLU A 114 13.42 6.01 18.94
C GLU A 114 14.34 5.15 18.08
N PHE A 115 15.36 5.76 17.50
CA PHE A 115 16.49 5.08 16.87
C PHE A 115 17.77 5.35 17.66
N ASP A 116 18.48 4.28 18.02
CA ASP A 116 19.76 4.31 18.70
C ASP A 116 20.89 3.98 17.72
N SER A 117 21.75 4.97 17.47
CA SER A 117 22.88 4.86 16.53
C SER A 117 24.19 4.38 17.17
N SER A 118 24.18 3.93 18.43
CA SER A 118 25.42 3.61 19.19
C SER A 118 26.34 2.59 18.53
N ASN A 119 25.82 1.70 17.69
CA ASN A 119 26.60 0.70 16.96
C ASN A 119 26.22 0.68 15.46
N ARG A 120 25.97 1.86 14.90
CA ARG A 120 25.56 2.04 13.51
C ARG A 120 26.43 3.10 12.84
N THR A 121 26.76 2.87 11.58
CA THR A 121 27.46 3.80 10.68
C THR A 121 26.90 3.60 9.27
N GLY A 122 27.11 4.58 8.40
CA GLY A 122 26.61 4.55 7.02
C GLY A 122 25.14 4.92 6.87
N HIS A 123 24.62 4.68 5.67
CA HIS A 123 23.21 4.92 5.35
C HIS A 123 22.29 3.96 6.13
N GLN A 124 21.26 4.52 6.74
CA GLN A 124 20.24 3.79 7.47
C GLN A 124 18.91 3.89 6.72
N ASP A 125 18.30 2.75 6.42
CA ASP A 125 16.89 2.62 6.01
C ASP A 125 16.23 1.61 6.95
N LYS A 126 15.41 2.10 7.88
CA LYS A 126 14.74 1.29 8.91
C LYS A 126 13.25 1.27 8.67
N ALA A 127 12.67 0.08 8.79
CA ALA A 127 11.24 -0.14 8.66
C ALA A 127 10.60 -0.36 10.05
N ILE A 128 9.49 0.32 10.30
CA ILE A 128 8.62 0.12 11.45
C ILE A 128 7.27 -0.36 10.94
N HIS A 129 6.86 -1.56 11.36
CA HIS A 129 5.61 -2.18 10.95
C HIS A 129 4.52 -1.89 11.98
N ILE A 130 3.40 -1.37 11.50
CA ILE A 130 2.17 -1.15 12.25
C ILE A 130 1.18 -2.20 11.78
N THR A 131 0.69 -3.04 12.70
CA THR A 131 -0.41 -3.97 12.46
C THR A 131 -1.67 -3.42 13.12
N SER A 132 -2.76 -3.35 12.37
CA SER A 132 -4.05 -2.84 12.83
C SER A 132 -5.22 -3.63 12.25
N ASN A 133 -6.44 -3.27 12.66
CA ASN A 133 -7.68 -3.80 12.07
C ASN A 133 -8.14 -3.03 10.81
N SER A 134 -7.34 -2.10 10.28
CA SER A 134 -7.64 -1.40 9.02
C SER A 134 -7.35 -2.25 7.78
N ARG A 135 -7.66 -1.70 6.60
CA ARG A 135 -7.24 -2.24 5.31
C ARG A 135 -6.36 -1.21 4.59
N PRO A 136 -5.09 -1.54 4.27
CA PRO A 136 -4.39 -2.78 4.61
C PRO A 136 -4.20 -2.98 6.12
N ALA A 137 -4.06 -4.25 6.54
CA ALA A 137 -3.87 -4.61 7.96
C ALA A 137 -2.47 -4.25 8.48
N THR A 138 -1.50 -4.13 7.59
CA THR A 138 -0.13 -3.74 7.92
C THR A 138 0.26 -2.51 7.13
N LEU A 139 0.78 -1.50 7.82
CA LEU A 139 1.38 -0.31 7.26
C LEU A 139 2.85 -0.24 7.68
N VAL A 140 3.72 0.25 6.81
CA VAL A 140 5.16 0.36 7.08
C VAL A 140 5.58 1.81 7.09
N LEU A 141 6.17 2.25 8.20
CA LEU A 141 6.85 3.53 8.31
C LEU A 141 8.33 3.36 8.00
N LYS A 142 8.92 4.37 7.39
CA LYS A 142 10.35 4.43 7.06
C LYS A 142 11.06 5.48 7.88
N LEU A 143 12.21 5.11 8.40
CA LEU A 143 13.14 6.01 9.06
C LEU A 143 14.47 5.94 8.31
N THR A 144 14.88 7.05 7.71
CA THR A 144 16.10 7.13 6.91
C THR A 144 17.08 8.18 7.42
N GLY A 145 18.35 8.04 7.08
CA GLY A 145 19.37 9.04 7.36
C GLY A 145 20.76 8.43 7.40
N ASP A 146 21.77 9.25 7.63
CA ASP A 146 23.18 8.85 7.57
C ASP A 146 23.83 8.97 8.94
N VAL A 147 24.64 7.98 9.30
CA VAL A 147 25.35 7.95 10.57
C VAL A 147 26.85 7.99 10.32
N ILE A 148 27.49 9.09 10.72
CA ILE A 148 28.94 9.28 10.63
C ILE A 148 29.60 8.60 11.83
N GLY A 149 30.65 7.81 11.56
CA GLY A 149 31.47 7.18 12.57
C GLY A 149 32.82 6.74 12.01
N PRO A 150 33.62 5.98 12.77
CA PRO A 150 35.02 5.69 12.43
C PRO A 150 35.24 5.08 11.05
N ASP A 151 34.24 4.37 10.52
CA ASP A 151 34.28 3.66 9.24
C ASP A 151 33.41 4.30 8.15
N PHE A 152 32.81 5.47 8.41
CA PHE A 152 31.96 6.20 7.45
C PHE A 152 31.96 7.69 7.74
N GLU A 153 32.59 8.47 6.88
CA GLU A 153 32.86 9.89 7.07
C GLU A 153 31.93 10.76 6.19
N LEU A 154 31.87 12.06 6.50
CA LEU A 154 31.04 13.01 5.72
C LEU A 154 31.42 13.05 4.23
N SER A 155 32.70 12.81 3.90
CA SER A 155 33.18 12.69 2.53
C SER A 155 32.48 11.58 1.75
N ASP A 156 32.16 10.47 2.42
CA ASP A 156 31.56 9.28 1.81
C ASP A 156 30.09 9.52 1.42
N ILE A 157 29.43 10.46 2.09
CA ILE A 157 28.07 10.90 1.75
C ILE A 157 28.10 11.78 0.50
N THR A 158 29.06 12.70 0.39
CA THR A 158 29.13 13.69 -0.70
C THR A 158 29.75 13.18 -2.01
N ALA A 159 30.35 11.99 -1.98
CA ALA A 159 31.04 11.40 -3.12
C ALA A 159 30.11 10.62 -4.09
N ASN A 160 28.82 10.57 -3.81
CA ASN A 160 27.81 9.80 -4.54
C ASN A 160 26.66 10.70 -5.03
#